data_AF-A0A1H6ZWH6-F1
#
_entry.id   AF-A0A1H6ZWH6-F1
#
_cell.length_a   1.000
_cell.length_b   1.000
_cell.length_c   1.000
_cell.angle_alpha   90.00
_cell.angle_beta   90.00
_cell.angle_gamma   90.00
#
_symmetry.space_group_name_H-M   'P 1'
#
loop_
_entity.id
_entity.type
_entity.pdbx_description
1 polymer ?
#
loop_
_entity_poly.entity_id
_entity_poly.type
_entity_poly.pdbx_seq_one_letter_code
_entity_poly.pdbx_strand_id
1 'polypeptide(L)'
;VREIGPSIRAGTREEAAAQDIVLVAVNWSKLPAALAGLPDFGGRIVIDANNPIEAPLFKPVELHGRASSEVFAELVPGAQVVKAFNHLQPQLVSGAPGAEGGRRVLFLSGDDARARAAVGALIERLGFFAIDLGPLAIGARLVQFPGGPLPALNLVRFG
;
A
#
# COMPACT_ATOMS: atom_id res chain seq x y z
N VAL A 1 5.92 -6.40 -19.61
CA VAL A 1 4.85 -5.45 -19.99
C VAL A 1 3.93 -5.97 -21.08
N ARG A 2 4.43 -6.53 -22.19
CA ARG A 2 3.54 -7.07 -23.25
C ARG A 2 2.59 -8.17 -22.75
N GLU A 3 3.02 -8.96 -21.77
CA GLU A 3 2.24 -10.05 -21.15
C GLU A 3 1.11 -9.57 -20.20
N ILE A 4 1.12 -8.30 -19.78
CA ILE A 4 0.15 -7.75 -18.80
C ILE A 4 -0.92 -6.85 -19.46
N GLY A 5 -1.01 -6.88 -20.80
CA GLY A 5 -2.07 -6.22 -21.57
C GLY A 5 -1.70 -4.82 -22.11
N PRO A 6 -2.50 -4.30 -23.06
CA PRO A 6 -2.18 -3.07 -23.79
C PRO A 6 -2.35 -1.78 -22.97
N SER A 7 -3.04 -1.86 -21.83
CA SER A 7 -3.30 -0.72 -20.94
C SER A 7 -2.16 -0.43 -19.97
N ILE A 8 -1.08 -1.23 -19.97
CA ILE A 8 0.06 -1.05 -19.08
C ILE A 8 1.31 -0.72 -19.89
N ARG A 9 2.04 0.30 -19.46
CA ARG A 9 3.33 0.71 -20.02
C ARG A 9 4.40 0.74 -18.94
N ALA A 10 5.63 0.40 -19.30
CA ALA A 10 6.77 0.76 -18.46
C ALA A 10 7.04 2.26 -18.60
N GLY A 11 7.47 2.88 -17.52
CA GLY A 11 7.88 4.29 -17.48
C GLY A 11 8.99 4.48 -16.45
N THR A 12 9.49 5.70 -16.36
CA THR A 12 10.47 6.07 -15.32
C THR A 12 9.79 6.30 -13.97
N ARG A 13 10.59 6.38 -12.91
CA ARG A 13 10.11 6.73 -11.57
C ARG A 13 9.48 8.14 -11.54
N GLU A 14 9.99 9.07 -12.34
CA GLU A 14 9.46 10.44 -12.45
C GLU A 14 8.10 10.45 -13.13
N GLU A 15 7.94 9.69 -14.22
CA GLU A 15 6.64 9.53 -14.90
C GLU A 15 5.60 8.87 -13.99
N ALA A 16 6.01 7.84 -13.23
CA ALA A 16 5.15 7.17 -12.26
C ALA A 16 4.77 8.10 -11.11
N ALA A 17 5.73 8.85 -10.58
CA ALA A 17 5.49 9.80 -9.51
C ALA A 17 4.46 10.85 -9.93
N ALA A 18 4.52 11.35 -11.17
CA ALA A 18 3.63 12.38 -11.70
C ALA A 18 2.13 12.00 -11.82
N GLN A 19 1.75 10.76 -11.53
CA GLN A 19 0.36 10.29 -11.62
C GLN A 19 -0.47 10.68 -10.37
N ASP A 20 -1.80 10.73 -10.52
CA ASP A 20 -2.72 11.10 -9.44
C ASP A 20 -2.68 10.13 -8.24
N ILE A 21 -2.48 8.85 -8.52
CA ILE A 21 -2.35 7.77 -7.53
C ILE A 21 -1.07 6.99 -7.83
N VAL A 22 -0.16 6.94 -6.87
CA VAL A 22 1.15 6.28 -6.98
C VAL A 22 1.22 5.11 -5.99
N LEU A 23 1.34 3.88 -6.47
CA LEU A 23 1.56 2.71 -5.63
C LEU A 23 3.06 2.45 -5.46
N VAL A 24 3.57 2.54 -4.24
CA VAL A 24 4.98 2.23 -3.94
C VAL A 24 5.09 0.80 -3.45
N ALA A 25 5.45 -0.11 -4.36
CA ALA A 25 5.55 -1.55 -4.11
C ALA A 25 6.97 -2.09 -4.35
N VAL A 26 7.99 -1.37 -3.85
CA VAL A 26 9.39 -1.82 -3.82
C VAL A 26 9.76 -2.43 -2.46
N ASN A 27 10.89 -3.14 -2.39
CA ASN A 27 11.45 -3.57 -1.11
C ASN A 27 11.74 -2.37 -0.19
N TRP A 28 11.60 -2.54 1.13
CA TRP A 28 11.80 -1.47 2.11
C TRP A 28 13.18 -0.83 1.97
N SER A 29 14.24 -1.63 1.79
CA SER A 29 15.61 -1.13 1.59
C SER A 29 15.80 -0.30 0.32
N LYS A 30 14.86 -0.37 -0.63
CA LYS A 30 14.90 0.35 -1.91
C LYS A 30 14.11 1.65 -1.90
N LEU A 31 13.32 1.92 -0.85
CA LEU A 31 12.53 3.14 -0.72
C LEU A 31 13.37 4.41 -0.90
N PRO A 32 14.55 4.58 -0.26
CA PRO A 32 15.34 5.79 -0.45
C PRO A 32 15.75 6.01 -1.91
N ALA A 33 16.22 4.96 -2.59
CA ALA A 33 16.64 5.07 -3.99
C ALA A 33 15.47 5.28 -4.96
N ALA A 34 14.32 4.62 -4.70
CA ALA A 34 13.13 4.76 -5.52
C ALA A 34 12.54 6.18 -5.47
N LEU A 35 12.63 6.83 -4.31
CA LEU A 35 11.99 8.11 -4.03
C LEU A 35 12.95 9.32 -4.06
N ALA A 36 14.27 9.11 -3.98
CA ALA A 36 15.26 10.18 -3.89
C ALA A 36 15.22 11.16 -5.06
N GLY A 37 15.04 12.46 -4.81
CA GLY A 37 15.08 13.48 -5.86
C GLY A 37 13.86 13.49 -6.78
N LEU A 38 12.78 12.79 -6.42
CA LEU A 38 11.47 13.06 -6.97
C LEU A 38 10.97 14.44 -6.50
N PRO A 39 10.18 15.16 -7.30
CA PRO A 39 9.55 16.40 -6.86
C PRO A 39 8.52 16.12 -5.75
N ASP A 40 8.18 17.16 -5.00
CA ASP A 40 7.08 17.14 -4.02
C ASP A 40 5.80 16.58 -4.65
N PHE A 41 5.06 15.75 -3.90
CA PHE A 41 3.87 15.06 -4.41
C PHE A 41 2.65 15.98 -4.53
N GLY A 42 2.65 17.19 -3.97
CA GLY A 42 1.67 18.24 -4.26
C GLY A 42 0.21 17.85 -4.02
N GLY A 43 -0.05 17.05 -2.99
CA GLY A 43 -1.39 16.53 -2.66
C GLY A 43 -1.79 15.25 -3.40
N ARG A 44 -0.93 14.68 -4.26
CA ARG A 44 -1.16 13.37 -4.89
C ARG A 44 -1.30 12.26 -3.85
N ILE A 45 -2.09 11.24 -4.20
CA ILE A 45 -2.26 10.06 -3.35
C ILE A 45 -1.05 9.15 -3.54
N VAL A 46 -0.38 8.80 -2.44
CA VAL A 46 0.70 7.81 -2.47
C VAL A 46 0.32 6.64 -1.57
N ILE A 47 0.25 5.46 -2.18
CA ILE A 47 -0.09 4.22 -1.49
C ILE A 47 1.19 3.55 -0.99
N ASP A 48 1.34 3.47 0.33
CA ASP A 48 2.36 2.68 1.03
C ASP A 48 1.92 1.21 1.10
N ALA A 49 2.56 0.36 0.30
CA ALA A 49 2.37 -1.09 0.32
C ALA A 49 3.51 -1.84 1.03
N ASN A 50 4.36 -1.11 1.78
CA ASN A 50 5.61 -1.62 2.30
C ASN A 50 5.49 -2.13 3.73
N ASN A 51 6.38 -3.08 4.04
CA ASN A 51 6.61 -3.62 5.37
C ASN A 51 8.11 -3.47 5.68
N PRO A 52 8.51 -3.04 6.89
CA PRO A 52 9.91 -2.86 7.31
C PRO A 52 10.63 -4.20 7.57
N ILE A 53 10.53 -5.14 6.63
CA ILE A 53 11.08 -6.49 6.69
C ILE A 53 11.15 -7.05 5.27
N GLU A 54 12.24 -7.74 4.92
CA GLU A 54 12.43 -8.28 3.57
C GLU A 54 13.33 -9.52 3.55
N ALA A 55 13.19 -10.30 2.47
CA ALA A 55 14.05 -11.43 2.17
C ALA A 55 15.51 -10.98 1.91
N PRO A 56 16.51 -11.87 2.11
CA PRO A 56 16.39 -13.24 2.59
C PRO A 56 16.39 -13.37 4.12
N LEU A 57 16.79 -12.32 4.83
CA LEU A 57 17.03 -12.41 6.28
C LEU A 57 15.75 -12.29 7.11
N PHE A 58 14.70 -11.66 6.59
CA PHE A 58 13.45 -11.38 7.30
C PHE A 58 13.68 -10.79 8.70
N LYS A 59 14.75 -9.99 8.86
CA LYS A 59 15.02 -9.24 10.07
C LYS A 59 14.23 -7.94 10.01
N PRO A 60 13.36 -7.66 11.00
CA PRO A 60 12.66 -6.38 11.08
C PRO A 60 13.64 -5.21 11.16
N VAL A 61 13.32 -4.12 10.47
CA VAL A 61 14.05 -2.84 10.61
C VAL A 61 13.63 -2.19 11.92
N GLU A 62 14.61 -1.69 12.67
CA GLU A 62 14.37 -0.92 13.89
C GLU A 62 13.80 0.46 13.52
N LEU A 63 12.64 0.80 14.09
CA LEU A 63 11.92 2.06 13.81
C LEU A 63 11.82 2.97 15.04
N HIS A 64 12.45 2.62 16.15
CA HIS A 64 12.47 3.41 17.38
C HIS A 64 11.07 3.78 17.89
N GLY A 65 10.13 2.83 17.82
CA GLY A 65 8.73 2.99 18.26
C GLY A 65 7.79 3.65 17.25
N ARG A 66 8.32 4.14 16.12
CA ARG A 66 7.53 4.74 15.03
C ARG A 66 6.79 3.67 14.23
N ALA A 67 5.65 4.03 13.66
CA ALA A 67 4.98 3.20 12.66
C ALA A 67 5.76 3.28 11.33
N SER A 68 5.76 2.19 10.56
CA SER A 68 6.47 2.13 9.28
C SER A 68 5.96 3.18 8.29
N SER A 69 4.65 3.46 8.28
CA SER A 69 4.08 4.49 7.42
C SER A 69 4.41 5.91 7.86
N GLU A 70 4.75 6.15 9.13
CA GLU A 70 5.28 7.44 9.57
C GLU A 70 6.67 7.69 8.97
N VAL A 71 7.52 6.66 8.91
CA VAL A 71 8.84 6.73 8.26
C VAL A 71 8.70 6.85 6.75
N PHE A 72 7.76 6.10 6.15
CA PHE A 72 7.47 6.21 4.72
C PHE A 72 7.02 7.61 4.32
N ALA A 73 6.15 8.25 5.12
CA ALA A 73 5.62 9.58 4.81
C ALA A 73 6.72 10.66 4.70
N GLU A 74 7.83 10.51 5.43
CA GLU A 74 9.00 11.42 5.32
C GLU A 74 9.68 11.34 3.95
N LEU A 75 9.53 10.24 3.22
CA LEU A 75 10.12 10.02 1.91
C LEU A 75 9.27 10.59 0.77
N VAL A 76 8.03 11.01 1.04
CA VAL A 76 7.06 11.46 0.04
C VAL A 76 6.42 12.79 0.46
N PRO A 77 7.21 13.87 0.57
CA PRO A 77 6.70 15.17 1.00
C PRO A 77 5.55 15.64 0.11
N GLY A 78 4.55 16.27 0.74
CA GLY A 78 3.34 16.76 0.08
C GLY A 78 2.33 15.68 -0.29
N ALA A 79 2.60 14.39 -0.09
CA ALA A 79 1.68 13.31 -0.44
C ALA A 79 0.51 13.19 0.55
N GLN A 80 -0.65 12.78 0.03
CA GLN A 80 -1.73 12.18 0.81
C GLN A 80 -1.47 10.68 0.94
N VAL A 81 -0.78 10.29 2.01
CA VAL A 81 -0.36 8.89 2.22
C VAL A 81 -1.55 8.02 2.62
N VAL A 82 -1.69 6.87 1.94
CA VAL A 82 -2.63 5.80 2.30
C VAL A 82 -1.86 4.48 2.43
N LYS A 83 -1.92 3.83 3.60
CA LYS A 83 -1.40 2.46 3.74
C LYS A 83 -2.43 1.46 3.23
N ALA A 84 -2.08 0.64 2.26
CA ALA A 84 -2.92 -0.43 1.73
C ALA A 84 -2.07 -1.51 1.04
N PHE A 85 -2.66 -2.67 0.70
CA PHE A 85 -2.02 -3.79 -0.02
C PHE A 85 -0.83 -4.47 0.69
N ASN A 86 -0.40 -3.99 1.85
CA ASN A 86 0.81 -4.50 2.53
C ASN A 86 0.58 -5.81 3.32
N HIS A 87 -0.65 -6.11 3.73
CA HIS A 87 -0.93 -7.12 4.76
C HIS A 87 -1.20 -8.53 4.22
N LEU A 88 -1.56 -8.66 2.93
CA LEU A 88 -1.81 -9.97 2.32
C LEU A 88 -0.54 -10.56 1.71
N GLN A 89 -0.49 -11.89 1.66
CA GLN A 89 0.54 -12.59 0.89
C GLN A 89 0.34 -12.31 -0.61
N PRO A 90 1.42 -12.19 -1.41
CA PRO A 90 1.33 -11.83 -2.83
C PRO A 90 0.36 -12.70 -3.65
N GLN A 91 0.27 -13.99 -3.35
CA GLN A 91 -0.61 -14.94 -4.03
C GLN A 91 -2.10 -14.64 -3.80
N LEU A 92 -2.45 -14.06 -2.65
CA LEU A 92 -3.83 -13.62 -2.36
C LEU A 92 -4.15 -12.28 -3.03
N VAL A 93 -3.15 -11.47 -3.36
CA VAL A 93 -3.35 -10.22 -4.10
C VAL A 93 -3.43 -10.49 -5.61
N SER A 94 -2.64 -11.41 -6.14
CA SER A 94 -2.64 -11.76 -7.57
C SER A 94 -3.72 -12.76 -7.99
N GLY A 95 -4.24 -13.55 -7.04
CA GLY A 95 -5.35 -14.48 -7.28
C GLY A 95 -6.70 -13.78 -7.42
N ALA A 96 -7.73 -14.53 -7.85
CA ALA A 96 -9.08 -14.00 -7.95
C ALA A 96 -9.60 -13.55 -6.56
N PRO A 97 -10.03 -12.28 -6.38
CA PRO A 97 -10.55 -11.80 -5.10
C PRO A 97 -11.82 -12.52 -4.63
N GLY A 98 -12.53 -13.15 -5.58
CA GLY A 98 -13.75 -13.92 -5.37
C GLY A 98 -13.56 -15.42 -5.10
N ALA A 99 -12.32 -15.92 -5.02
CA ALA A 99 -12.02 -17.36 -5.04
C ALA A 99 -12.67 -18.16 -3.89
N GLU A 100 -13.05 -17.49 -2.79
CA GLU A 100 -13.61 -18.10 -1.58
C GLU A 100 -15.12 -17.90 -1.45
N GLY A 101 -15.82 -17.54 -2.54
CA GLY A 101 -17.27 -17.37 -2.57
C GLY A 101 -17.80 -16.05 -2.01
N GLY A 102 -16.90 -15.17 -1.56
CA GLY A 102 -17.18 -13.78 -1.20
C GLY A 102 -16.05 -12.86 -1.70
N ARG A 103 -16.01 -11.62 -1.24
CA ARG A 103 -14.98 -10.65 -1.66
C ARG A 103 -13.88 -10.59 -0.61
N ARG A 104 -12.65 -10.94 -1.01
CA ARG A 104 -11.47 -10.84 -0.15
C ARG A 104 -11.28 -9.41 0.35
N VAL A 105 -11.00 -9.27 1.64
CA VAL A 105 -10.84 -7.98 2.31
C VAL A 105 -9.47 -7.37 2.00
N LEU A 106 -9.45 -6.07 1.75
CA LEU A 106 -8.26 -5.23 1.81
C LEU A 106 -8.49 -4.06 2.77
N PHE A 107 -7.67 -3.97 3.79
CA PHE A 107 -7.64 -2.83 4.69
C PHE A 107 -6.90 -1.63 4.07
N LEU A 108 -7.37 -0.43 4.41
CA LEU A 108 -6.69 0.82 4.13
C LEU A 108 -6.74 1.78 5.33
N SER A 109 -5.79 2.71 5.41
CA SER A 109 -5.79 3.82 6.37
C SER A 109 -4.97 4.99 5.85
N GLY A 110 -5.24 6.20 6.34
CA GLY A 110 -4.63 7.44 5.84
C GLY A 110 -5.21 8.64 6.59
N ASP A 111 -4.64 9.83 6.49
CA ASP A 111 -5.18 10.98 7.24
C ASP A 111 -6.24 11.76 6.45
N ASP A 112 -6.09 11.84 5.13
CA ASP A 112 -7.08 12.49 4.25
C ASP A 112 -8.23 11.55 3.88
N ALA A 113 -9.46 11.94 4.20
CA ALA A 113 -10.64 11.12 3.96
C ALA A 113 -10.96 10.94 2.46
N ARG A 114 -10.64 11.92 1.60
CA ARG A 114 -10.83 11.82 0.15
C ARG A 114 -9.82 10.85 -0.47
N ALA A 115 -8.57 10.88 0.00
CA ALA A 115 -7.55 9.92 -0.39
C ALA A 115 -7.96 8.49 -0.03
N ARG A 116 -8.43 8.26 1.21
CA ARG A 116 -8.96 6.95 1.62
C ARG A 116 -10.16 6.52 0.76
N ALA A 117 -11.11 7.42 0.49
CA ALA A 117 -12.25 7.10 -0.36
C ALA A 117 -11.82 6.70 -1.79
N ALA A 118 -10.86 7.43 -2.39
CA ALA A 118 -10.35 7.12 -3.72
C ALA A 118 -9.60 5.76 -3.77
N VAL A 119 -8.77 5.46 -2.77
CA VAL A 119 -8.09 4.16 -2.68
C VAL A 119 -9.07 3.03 -2.39
N GLY A 120 -10.08 3.27 -1.56
CA GLY A 120 -11.18 2.32 -1.32
C GLY A 120 -11.93 2.01 -2.61
N ALA A 121 -12.29 3.01 -3.41
CA ALA A 121 -12.93 2.81 -4.70
C ALA A 121 -12.03 2.05 -5.69
N LEU A 122 -10.72 2.29 -5.68
CA LEU A 122 -9.76 1.51 -6.47
C LEU A 122 -9.75 0.03 -6.04
N ILE A 123 -9.66 -0.25 -4.74
CA ILE A 123 -9.73 -1.60 -4.17
C ILE A 123 -11.02 -2.32 -4.59
N GLU A 124 -12.16 -1.62 -4.50
CA GLU A 124 -13.47 -2.15 -4.89
C GLU A 124 -13.54 -2.47 -6.39
N ARG A 125 -13.00 -1.60 -7.25
CA ARG A 125 -12.90 -1.83 -8.70
C ARG A 125 -12.01 -3.01 -9.06
N LEU A 126 -11.02 -3.34 -8.24
CA LEU A 126 -10.19 -4.53 -8.38
C LEU A 126 -10.91 -5.81 -7.93
N GLY A 127 -12.12 -5.72 -7.38
CA GLY A 127 -12.96 -6.86 -6.95
C GLY A 127 -12.83 -7.22 -5.46
N PHE A 128 -11.89 -6.62 -4.74
CA PHE A 128 -11.71 -6.78 -3.29
C PHE A 128 -12.76 -5.98 -2.51
N PHE A 129 -12.95 -6.31 -1.24
CA PHE A 129 -13.78 -5.52 -0.31
C PHE A 129 -12.91 -4.60 0.55
N ALA A 130 -13.11 -3.29 0.43
CA ALA A 130 -12.33 -2.29 1.16
C ALA A 130 -12.84 -2.09 2.59
N ILE A 131 -11.94 -2.07 3.57
CA ILE A 131 -12.24 -1.66 4.95
C ILE A 131 -11.32 -0.50 5.34
N ASP A 132 -11.91 0.67 5.55
CA ASP A 132 -11.22 1.85 6.06
C ASP A 132 -11.02 1.74 7.58
N LEU A 133 -9.76 1.71 8.01
CA LEU A 133 -9.34 1.66 9.42
C LEU A 133 -9.12 3.05 10.02
N GLY A 134 -9.43 4.12 9.27
CA GLY A 134 -9.38 5.50 9.71
C GLY A 134 -7.99 6.13 9.58
N PRO A 135 -7.60 7.00 10.54
CA PRO A 135 -6.34 7.76 10.51
C PRO A 135 -5.10 6.87 10.35
N LEU A 136 -4.07 7.40 9.68
CA LEU A 136 -2.84 6.66 9.38
C LEU A 136 -2.16 6.20 10.68
N ALA A 137 -2.09 7.06 11.70
CA ALA A 137 -1.43 6.77 12.97
C ALA A 137 -1.97 5.53 13.71
N ILE A 138 -3.25 5.19 13.50
CA ILE A 138 -3.93 4.04 14.13
C ILE A 138 -3.98 2.87 13.15
N GLY A 139 -4.61 3.09 11.98
CA GLY A 139 -4.87 2.02 11.02
C GLY A 139 -3.60 1.40 10.46
N ALA A 140 -2.54 2.19 10.26
CA ALA A 140 -1.27 1.67 9.75
C ALA A 140 -0.65 0.64 10.70
N ARG A 141 -0.75 0.88 12.01
CA ARG A 141 -0.22 -0.04 13.04
C ARG A 141 -1.00 -1.35 13.09
N LEU A 142 -2.31 -1.32 12.79
CA LEU A 142 -3.13 -2.53 12.77
C LEU A 142 -2.70 -3.51 11.68
N VAL A 143 -2.28 -2.99 10.53
CA VAL A 143 -1.90 -3.78 9.35
C VAL A 143 -0.39 -3.87 9.13
N GLN A 144 0.44 -3.20 9.95
CA GLN A 144 1.90 -3.22 9.82
C GLN A 144 2.44 -4.63 10.07
N PHE A 145 3.32 -5.10 9.18
CA PHE A 145 4.10 -6.31 9.44
C PHE A 145 5.59 -5.98 9.55
N PRO A 146 6.29 -6.44 10.60
CA PRO A 146 5.77 -7.17 11.76
C PRO A 146 5.05 -6.26 12.78
N GLY A 147 4.23 -6.88 13.64
CA GLY A 147 3.73 -6.30 14.89
C GLY A 147 2.23 -5.99 14.94
N GLY A 148 1.59 -5.71 13.81
CA GLY A 148 0.15 -5.50 13.74
C GLY A 148 -0.64 -6.82 13.90
N PRO A 149 -1.91 -6.77 14.37
CA PRO A 149 -2.78 -7.93 14.48
C PRO A 149 -3.42 -8.40 13.16
N LEU A 150 -3.45 -7.57 12.10
CA LEU A 150 -4.13 -7.88 10.83
C LEU A 150 -3.26 -8.46 9.68
N PRO A 151 -1.90 -8.39 9.68
CA PRO A 151 -1.08 -9.08 8.70
C PRO A 151 -1.43 -10.56 8.53
N ALA A 152 -1.38 -11.03 7.28
CA ALA A 152 -1.64 -12.40 6.84
C ALA A 152 -3.05 -12.95 7.12
N LEU A 153 -3.96 -12.16 7.73
CA LEU A 153 -5.35 -12.54 7.86
C LEU A 153 -6.06 -12.47 6.51
N ASN A 154 -6.43 -13.64 5.98
CA ASN A 154 -7.29 -13.74 4.81
C ASN A 154 -8.75 -13.70 5.25
N LEU A 155 -9.35 -12.51 5.21
CA LEU A 155 -10.76 -12.32 5.52
C LEU A 155 -11.58 -12.18 4.23
N VAL A 156 -12.82 -12.64 4.28
CA VAL A 156 -13.76 -12.61 3.14
C VAL A 156 -15.09 -12.02 3.60
N ARG A 157 -15.59 -11.04 2.87
CA ARG A 157 -16.95 -10.52 3.04
C ARG A 157 -17.93 -11.35 2.20
N PHE A 158 -18.85 -12.01 2.88
CA PHE A 158 -20.05 -12.59 2.26
C PHE A 158 -21.15 -11.55 2.14
N GLY A 159 -22.04 -11.75 1.16
CA GLY A 159 -23.24 -10.94 0.95
C GLY A 159 -24.23 -11.07 2.08
#